data_AF-A0A973GBP1-F1
#
_entry.id   AF-A0A973GBP1-F1
#
_cell.length_a   1.000
_cell.length_b   1.000
_cell.length_c   1.000
_cell.angle_alpha   90.00
_cell.angle_beta   90.00
_cell.angle_gamma   90.00
#
_symmetry.space_group_name_H-M   'P 1'
#
loop_
_entity.id
_entity.type
_entity.pdbx_description
1 polymer ?
#
loop_
_entity_poly.entity_id
_entity_poly.type
_entity_poly.pdbx_seq_one_letter_code
_entity_poly.pdbx_strand_id
1 'polypeptide(L)'
;MPDADESPLTLDEAYRATFHFINQYYEREPIVPFALMLHSMTPEAPGGNPRQTSDPATWHDRLASVRAARASERLPAIGSSRQG
;
A
#
# COMPACT_ATOMS: atom_id res chain seq x y z
N MET A 1 11.56 25.74 10.21
CA MET A 1 11.44 24.34 10.65
C MET A 1 11.45 23.52 9.38
N PRO A 2 12.35 22.56 9.16
CA PRO A 2 12.11 21.58 8.11
C PRO A 2 10.75 20.93 8.40
N ASP A 3 9.90 20.84 7.39
CA ASP A 3 8.55 20.30 7.56
C ASP A 3 8.69 18.88 8.12
N ALA A 4 7.96 18.56 9.19
CA ALA A 4 7.97 17.22 9.77
C ALA A 4 7.57 16.14 8.74
N ASP A 5 6.99 16.55 7.61
CA ASP A 5 6.63 15.75 6.43
C ASP A 5 7.81 15.32 5.55
N GLU A 6 9.01 15.86 5.72
CA GLU A 6 10.17 15.51 4.88
C GLU A 6 10.94 14.28 5.39
N SER A 7 10.53 13.70 6.53
CA SER A 7 11.17 12.50 7.06
C SER A 7 10.72 11.24 6.30
N PRO A 8 11.63 10.40 5.81
CA PRO A 8 11.27 9.18 5.12
C PRO A 8 10.56 8.21 6.07
N LEU A 9 9.35 7.79 5.69
CA LEU A 9 8.55 6.84 6.47
C LEU A 9 9.29 5.49 6.65
N THR A 10 9.14 4.90 7.83
CA THR A 10 9.47 3.49 8.04
C THR A 10 8.52 2.60 7.22
N LEU A 11 8.88 1.33 7.04
CA LEU A 11 8.06 0.38 6.29
C LEU A 11 6.67 0.16 6.93
N ASP A 12 6.58 0.24 8.26
CA ASP A 12 5.32 0.14 9.00
C ASP A 12 4.45 1.38 8.79
N GLU A 13 5.04 2.58 8.91
CA GLU A 13 4.31 3.83 8.69
C GLU A 13 3.84 3.96 7.24
N ALA A 14 4.69 3.61 6.27
CA ALA A 14 4.31 3.54 4.86
C ALA A 14 3.15 2.55 4.64
N TYR A 15 3.02 1.51 5.46
CA TYR A 15 1.90 0.56 5.35
C TYR A 15 0.60 1.18 5.77
N ARG A 16 0.61 1.73 6.98
CA ARG A 16 -0.56 2.36 7.59
C ARG A 16 -1.03 3.50 6.72
N ALA A 17 -0.11 4.31 6.19
CA ALA A 17 -0.42 5.39 5.26
C ALA A 17 -1.15 4.88 3.99
N THR A 18 -0.63 3.83 3.34
CA THR A 18 -1.28 3.24 2.15
C THR A 18 -2.66 2.66 2.49
N PHE A 19 -2.77 1.90 3.59
CA PHE A 19 -4.04 1.32 4.01
C PHE A 19 -5.10 2.41 4.27
N HIS A 20 -4.74 3.44 5.03
CA HIS A 20 -5.64 4.55 5.34
C HIS A 20 -6.07 5.30 4.06
N PHE A 21 -5.16 5.53 3.12
CA PHE A 21 -5.48 6.20 1.87
C PHE A 21 -6.48 5.41 1.01
N ILE A 22 -6.25 4.09 0.84
CA ILE A 22 -7.16 3.23 0.07
C ILE A 22 -8.51 3.12 0.77
N ASN A 23 -8.54 2.96 2.09
CA ASN A 23 -9.78 2.88 2.86
C ASN A 23 -10.61 4.16 2.72
N GLN A 24 -9.97 5.33 2.85
CA GLN A 24 -10.63 6.62 2.66
C GLN A 24 -11.17 6.79 1.24
N TYR A 25 -10.44 6.32 0.22
CA TYR A 25 -10.95 6.36 -1.15
C TYR A 25 -12.14 5.41 -1.34
N TYR A 26 -12.06 4.19 -0.80
CA TYR A 26 -13.15 3.22 -0.84
C TYR A 26 -14.42 3.71 -0.15
N GLU A 27 -14.31 4.42 0.98
CA GLU A 27 -15.45 5.06 1.65
C GLU A 27 -16.17 6.08 0.77
N ARG A 28 -15.44 6.75 -0.13
CA ARG A 28 -16.00 7.70 -1.09
C ARG A 28 -16.54 7.02 -2.34
N GLU A 29 -15.87 5.98 -2.81
CA GLU A 29 -16.22 5.24 -4.04
C GLU A 29 -16.06 3.73 -3.80
N PRO A 30 -17.13 3.05 -3.36
CA PRO A 30 -17.07 1.63 -3.05
C PRO A 30 -16.91 0.78 -4.31
N ILE A 31 -15.71 0.23 -4.52
CA ILE A 31 -15.44 -0.73 -5.60
C ILE A 31 -14.90 -2.05 -5.05
N VAL A 32 -15.44 -3.16 -5.57
CA VAL A 32 -15.11 -4.52 -5.11
C VAL A 32 -13.60 -4.81 -5.10
N PRO A 33 -12.80 -4.42 -6.11
CA PRO A 33 -11.36 -4.66 -6.07
C PRO A 33 -10.64 -4.05 -4.87
N PHE A 34 -11.07 -2.86 -4.41
CA PHE A 34 -10.46 -2.21 -3.24
C PHE A 34 -10.89 -2.86 -1.93
N ALA A 35 -12.12 -3.37 -1.83
CA ALA A 35 -12.53 -4.17 -0.68
C ALA A 35 -11.68 -5.44 -0.53
N LEU A 36 -11.41 -6.14 -1.63
CA LEU A 36 -10.54 -7.33 -1.64
C LEU A 36 -9.10 -6.98 -1.27
N MET A 37 -8.58 -5.86 -1.78
CA MET A 37 -7.24 -5.38 -1.45
C MET A 37 -7.12 -4.98 0.03
N LEU A 38 -8.11 -4.27 0.59
CA LEU A 38 -8.13 -3.91 2.01
C LEU A 38 -8.18 -5.17 2.89
N HIS A 39 -8.91 -6.20 2.48
CA HIS A 39 -8.95 -7.46 3.19
C HIS A 39 -7.59 -8.19 3.20
N SER A 40 -6.88 -8.24 2.07
CA SER A 40 -5.54 -8.85 2.00
C SER A 40 -4.48 -8.04 2.77
N MET A 41 -4.70 -6.74 2.94
CA MET A 41 -3.88 -5.85 3.76
C MET A 41 -4.31 -5.80 5.24
N THR A 42 -5.34 -6.55 5.67
CA THR A 42 -5.70 -6.55 7.10
C THR A 42 -4.81 -7.56 7.85
N PRO A 43 -4.07 -7.15 8.89
CA PRO A 43 -3.31 -8.10 9.71
C PRO A 43 -4.24 -9.11 10.37
N GLU A 44 -3.76 -10.34 10.59
CA GLU A 44 -4.55 -11.42 11.21
C GLU A 44 -5.10 -11.07 12.62
N ALA A 45 -4.47 -10.11 13.31
CA ALA A 45 -4.91 -9.61 14.60
C ALA A 45 -4.94 -8.06 14.64
N PRO A 46 -5.87 -7.44 15.41
CA PRO A 46 -5.84 -6.00 15.65
C PRO A 46 -4.53 -5.56 16.29
N GLY A 47 -3.80 -4.65 15.64
CA GLY A 47 -2.45 -4.24 16.07
C GLY A 47 -1.36 -5.29 15.84
N GLY A 48 -1.68 -6.37 15.14
CA GLY A 48 -0.76 -7.44 14.77
C GLY A 48 0.31 -7.00 13.80
N ASN A 49 1.31 -7.86 13.61
CA ASN A 49 2.43 -7.57 12.73
C ASN A 49 1.93 -7.46 11.27
N PRO A 50 2.18 -6.35 10.56
CA PRO A 50 1.83 -6.22 9.15
C PRO A 50 2.58 -7.19 8.21
N ARG A 51 3.48 -8.01 8.76
CA ARG A 51 4.11 -9.15 8.08
C ARG A 51 3.31 -10.45 8.19
N GLN A 52 2.28 -10.47 9.04
CA GLN A 52 1.31 -11.56 9.22
C GLN A 52 -0.02 -11.09 8.61
N THR A 53 0.02 -10.81 7.31
CA THR A 53 -1.18 -10.51 6.52
C THR A 53 -1.87 -11.81 6.14
N SER A 54 -3.17 -11.73 5.88
CA SER A 54 -3.99 -12.83 5.36
C SER A 54 -3.52 -13.36 3.99
N ASP A 55 -2.68 -12.59 3.27
CA ASP A 55 -1.97 -13.03 2.08
C ASP A 55 -0.46 -12.71 2.16
N PRO A 56 0.42 -13.71 2.38
CA PRO A 56 1.87 -13.52 2.42
C PRO A 56 2.49 -13.03 1.10
N ALA A 57 1.83 -13.24 -0.05
CA ALA A 57 2.33 -12.78 -1.35
C ALA A 57 2.27 -11.25 -1.45
N THR A 58 1.20 -10.65 -0.91
CA THR A 58 1.03 -9.19 -0.81
C THR A 58 2.21 -8.49 -0.11
N TRP A 59 2.84 -9.13 0.89
CA TRP A 59 4.01 -8.56 1.57
C TRP A 59 5.25 -8.48 0.67
N HIS A 60 5.51 -9.51 -0.15
CA HIS A 60 6.64 -9.52 -1.08
C HIS A 60 6.46 -8.50 -2.21
N ASP A 61 5.28 -8.45 -2.81
CA ASP A 61 4.96 -7.48 -3.87
C ASP A 61 5.12 -6.05 -3.36
N ARG A 62 4.69 -5.81 -2.12
CA ARG A 62 4.86 -4.53 -1.46
C ARG A 62 6.32 -4.14 -1.22
N LEU A 63 7.16 -5.07 -0.77
CA LEU A 63 8.60 -4.83 -0.64
C LEU A 63 9.22 -4.49 -2.00
N ALA A 64 8.77 -5.14 -3.08
CA ALA A 64 9.19 -4.80 -4.43
C ALA A 64 8.76 -3.39 -4.84
N SER A 65 7.51 -2.99 -4.55
CA SER A 65 7.03 -1.63 -4.82
C SER A 65 7.81 -0.56 -4.06
N VAL A 66 8.14 -0.78 -2.78
CA VAL A 66 8.96 0.17 -1.99
C VAL A 66 10.37 0.28 -2.56
N ARG A 67 10.98 -0.83 -2.97
CA ARG A 67 12.30 -0.81 -3.63
C ARG A 67 12.25 -0.05 -4.95
N ALA A 68 11.21 -0.25 -5.76
CA ALA A 68 11.02 0.45 -7.01
C ALA A 68 10.84 1.96 -6.80
N ALA A 69 10.02 2.37 -5.82
CA ALA A 69 9.82 3.78 -5.47
C ALA A 69 11.09 4.45 -4.95
N ARG A 70 11.94 3.73 -4.22
CA ARG A 70 13.27 4.24 -3.81
C ARG A 70 14.25 4.36 -4.97
N ALA A 71 14.13 3.52 -5.99
CA ALA A 71 14.99 3.54 -7.16
C ALA A 71 14.54 4.54 -8.24
N SER A 72 13.32 5.11 -8.12
CA SER A 72 12.71 5.97 -9.14
C SER A 72 11.84 7.04 -8.51
N GLU A 73 12.11 8.31 -8.81
CA GLU A 73 11.29 9.46 -8.38
C GLU A 73 9.96 9.57 -9.16
N ARG A 74 9.75 8.76 -10.20
CA ARG A 74 8.54 8.77 -11.01
C ARG A 74 7.60 7.64 -10.64
N LEU A 75 6.32 7.97 -10.46
CA LEU A 75 5.23 6.99 -10.39
C LEU A 75 5.13 6.22 -11.71
N PRO A 76 4.89 4.91 -11.68
CA PRO A 76 4.64 4.15 -12.90
C PRO A 76 3.38 4.68 -13.59
N ALA A 77 3.39 4.70 -14.92
CA ALA A 77 2.17 4.97 -15.67
C ALA A 77 1.11 3.93 -15.27
N ILE A 78 -0.13 4.38 -15.06
CA ILE A 78 -1.26 3.47 -14.89
C ILE A 78 -1.34 2.67 -16.18
N GLY A 79 -1.13 1.36 -16.07
CA GLY A 79 -1.08 0.48 -17.24
C GLY A 79 -2.41 0.55 -18.01
N SER A 80 -2.38 1.15 -19.20
CA SER A 80 -3.27 0.73 -20.27
C SER A 80 -2.81 -0.66 -20.72
N SER A 81 -3.12 -1.69 -19.93
CA SER A 81 -2.97 -3.07 -20.38
C SER A 81 -4.02 -3.37 -21.44
N ARG A 82 -3.77 -2.90 -22.65
CA ARG A 82 -4.34 -3.48 -23.87
C ARG A 82 -3.15 -3.83 -24.77
N GLN A 83 -2.59 -5.01 -24.55
CA GLN A 83 -1.85 -5.72 -25.58
C GLN A 83 -2.68 -6.96 -25.90
N GLY A 84 -3.19 -6.98 -27.13
CA GLY A 84 -3.96 -8.10 -27.69
C GLY A 84 -3.06 -9.14 -28.34
#